data_AF-A0A957MHW0-F1
#
_entry.id   AF-A0A957MHW0-F1
#
_cell.length_a   1.000
_cell.length_b   1.000
_cell.length_c   1.000
_cell.angle_alpha   90.00
_cell.angle_beta   90.00
_cell.angle_gamma   90.00
#
_symmetry.space_group_name_H-M   'P 1'
#
loop_
_entity.id
_entity.type
_entity.pdbx_description
1 polymer ?
#
loop_
_entity_poly.entity_id
_entity_poly.type
_entity_poly.pdbx_seq_one_letter_code
_entity_poly.pdbx_strand_id
1 'polypeptide(L)' 'PETYRKIIKPRHKKIMDFIKARTDAKIFFHSCGAIREIIPDMIEIGIDIINPV' A
#
# COMPACT_ATOMS: atom_id res chain seq x y z
N PRO A 1 -2.45 7.02 10.88
CA PRO A 1 -1.29 7.64 11.58
C PRO A 1 -0.35 8.50 10.70
N GLU A 2 0.18 9.61 11.25
CA GLU A 2 1.07 10.57 10.57
C GLU A 2 2.44 9.98 10.20
N THR A 3 3.05 9.19 11.10
CA THR A 3 4.35 8.54 10.88
C THR A 3 4.37 7.67 9.64
N TYR A 4 3.29 6.90 9.40
CA TYR A 4 3.15 6.10 8.19
C TYR A 4 3.18 6.99 6.94
N ARG A 5 2.41 8.09 6.92
CA ARG A 5 2.29 8.98 5.75
C ARG A 5 3.59 9.71 5.43
N LYS A 6 4.34 10.13 6.45
CA LYS A 6 5.62 10.82 6.28
C LYS A 6 6.75 9.89 5.86
N ILE A 7 6.79 8.68 6.40
CA ILE A 7 7.97 7.81 6.30
C ILE A 7 7.70 6.64 5.35
N ILE A 8 6.62 5.89 5.56
CA ILE A 8 6.41 4.60 4.89
C ILE A 8 5.68 4.75 3.55
N LYS A 9 4.62 5.56 3.49
CA LYS A 9 3.80 5.77 2.28
C LYS A 9 4.63 6.14 1.04
N PRO A 10 5.61 7.07 1.10
CA PRO A 10 6.40 7.43 -0.09
C PRO A 10 7.26 6.27 -0.60
N ARG A 11 7.70 5.37 0.28
CA ARG A 11 8.50 4.19 -0.07
C ARG A 11 7.62 3.11 -0.68
N HIS A 12 6.46 2.83 -0.08
CA HIS A 12 5.49 1.91 -0.67
C HIS A 12 5.08 2.39 -2.06
N LYS A 13 4.78 3.68 -2.24
CA LYS A 13 4.40 4.22 -3.56
C LYS A 13 5.47 3.94 -4.62
N LYS A 14 6.76 4.16 -4.31
CA LYS A 14 7.86 3.86 -5.25
C LYS A 14 7.89 2.38 -5.66
N ILE A 15 7.63 1.47 -4.72
CA ILE A 15 7.57 0.02 -5.01
C ILE A 15 6.36 -0.31 -5.88
N MET A 16 5.18 0.22 -5.54
CA MET A 16 3.95 -0.04 -6.31
C MET A 16 4.03 0.54 -7.72
N ASP A 17 4.52 1.76 -7.88
CA ASP A 17 4.75 2.39 -9.19
C ASP A 17 5.72 1.55 -10.04
N PHE A 18 6.80 1.03 -9.43
CA PHE A 18 7.77 0.19 -10.11
C PHE A 18 7.16 -1.13 -10.62
N ILE A 19 6.35 -1.79 -9.78
CA ILE A 19 5.67 -3.05 -10.12
C ILE A 19 4.64 -2.81 -11.22
N LYS A 20 3.75 -1.81 -11.04
CA LYS A 20 2.68 -1.51 -12.01
C LYS A 20 3.19 -1.05 -13.37
N ALA A 21 4.39 -0.48 -13.45
CA ALA A 21 5.02 -0.16 -14.73
C ALA A 21 5.49 -1.39 -15.54
N ARG A 22 5.45 -2.59 -14.96
CA ARG A 22 6.04 -3.82 -15.55
C ARG A 22 5.08 -4.98 -15.68
N THR A 23 3.90 -4.90 -15.07
CA THR A 23 2.92 -5.97 -15.10
C THR A 23 1.53 -5.47 -14.74
N ASP A 24 0.51 -6.13 -15.28
CA ASP A 24 -0.91 -5.95 -14.90
C ASP A 24 -1.30 -6.80 -13.68
N ALA A 25 -0.34 -7.51 -13.07
CA ALA A 25 -0.58 -8.32 -11.89
C ALA A 25 -1.14 -7.49 -10.73
N LYS A 26 -2.09 -8.07 -10.00
CA LYS A 26 -2.70 -7.45 -8.82
C LYS A 26 -1.75 -7.51 -7.63
N ILE A 27 -1.67 -6.39 -6.89
CA ILE A 27 -0.83 -6.27 -5.71
C ILE A 27 -1.65 -6.60 -4.47
N PHE A 28 -1.28 -7.71 -3.82
CA PHE A 28 -1.83 -8.14 -2.53
C PHE A 28 -0.93 -7.68 -1.39
N PHE A 29 -1.51 -6.99 -0.40
CA PHE A 29 -0.78 -6.48 0.77
C PHE A 29 -1.35 -7.07 2.06
N HIS A 30 -0.48 -7.67 2.86
CA HIS A 30 -0.84 -8.26 4.16
C HIS A 30 -0.37 -7.37 5.32
N SER A 31 -1.20 -7.27 6.35
CA SER A 31 -0.85 -6.65 7.63
C SER A 31 -1.47 -7.42 8.79
N CYS A 32 -0.66 -7.82 9.76
CA CYS A 32 -1.13 -8.37 11.05
C CYS A 32 -1.65 -7.30 12.02
N GLY A 33 -1.52 -6.01 11.67
CA GLY A 33 -1.90 -4.89 12.52
C GLY A 33 -3.10 -4.09 11.99
N ALA A 34 -3.62 -3.20 12.83
CA ALA A 34 -4.75 -2.34 12.51
C ALA A 34 -4.39 -1.27 11.46
N ILE A 35 -4.81 -1.51 10.22
CA ILE A 35 -4.53 -0.62 9.07
C ILE A 35 -5.73 0.20 8.61
N ARG A 36 -6.87 0.12 9.30
CA ARG A 36 -8.14 0.74 8.85
C ARG A 36 -7.99 2.22 8.49
N GLU A 37 -7.26 2.99 9.30
CA GLU A 37 -7.03 4.42 9.07
C GLU A 37 -6.22 4.75 7.81
N ILE A 38 -5.44 3.79 7.30
CA ILE A 38 -4.53 3.99 6.16
C ILE A 38 -4.99 3.22 4.92
N ILE A 39 -6.13 2.55 4.95
CA ILE A 39 -6.72 1.91 3.75
C ILE A 39 -6.88 2.91 2.60
N PRO A 40 -7.36 4.17 2.81
CA PRO A 40 -7.43 5.15 1.73
C PRO A 40 -6.05 5.44 1.12
N ASP A 41 -5.00 5.55 1.95
CA ASP A 41 -3.63 5.76 1.51
C ASP A 41 -3.10 4.56 0.72
N MET A 42 -3.49 3.33 1.08
CA MET A 42 -3.11 2.09 0.38
C MET A 42 -3.74 2.00 -1.01
N ILE A 43 -5.01 2.38 -1.14
CA ILE A 43 -5.71 2.45 -2.43
C ILE A 43 -5.03 3.49 -3.32
N GLU A 44 -4.72 4.67 -2.79
CA GLU A 44 -4.07 5.77 -3.53
C GLU A 44 -2.72 5.35 -4.13
N ILE A 45 -1.92 4.58 -3.40
CA ILE A 45 -0.61 4.12 -3.87
C ILE A 45 -0.67 2.85 -4.73
N GLY A 46 -1.86 2.34 -5.04
CA GLY A 46 -2.06 1.25 -5.98
C GLY A 46 -2.01 -0.15 -5.38
N ILE A 47 -2.28 -0.33 -4.09
CA ILE A 47 -2.56 -1.67 -3.55
C ILE A 47 -3.96 -2.10 -4.00
N ASP A 48 -4.08 -3.29 -4.58
CA ASP A 48 -5.34 -3.79 -5.15
C ASP A 48 -6.14 -4.65 -4.16
N ILE A 49 -5.45 -5.43 -3.32
CA ILE A 49 -6.07 -6.37 -2.38
C ILE A 49 -5.39 -6.23 -1.03
N ILE A 50 -6.18 -6.21 0.03
CA ILE A 50 -5.69 -6.29 1.41
C ILE A 50 -6.08 -7.62 2.04
N ASN A 51 -5.16 -8.23 2.79
CA ASN A 51 -5.49 -9.24 3.79
C ASN A 51 -5.31 -8.61 5.17
N PRO A 52 -6.39 -8.04 5.72
CA PRO A 52 -6.41 -7.55 7.08
C PRO A 52 -6.61 -8.73 8.05
N VAL A 53 -5.83 -8.74 9.13
CA VAL A 53 -6.16 -9.47 10.36
C VAL A 53 -6.48 -8.46 11.44
#